data_AF-A0A5M7QBY7-F1
#
_entry.id   AF-A0A5M7QBY7-F1
#
_cell.length_a   1.000
_cell.length_b   1.000
_cell.length_c   1.000
_cell.angle_alpha   90.00
_cell.angle_beta   90.00
_cell.angle_gamma   90.00
#
_symmetry.space_group_name_H-M   'P 1'
#
loop_
_entity.id
_entity.type
_entity.pdbx_description
1 polymer ?
#
loop_
_entity_poly.entity_id
_entity_poly.type
_entity_poly.pdbx_seq_one_letter_code
_entity_poly.pdbx_strand_id
1 'polypeptide(L)'
;MKKLNAVLAGALLTTASFATFAAAPVDQAQAQNLQSIGSVSVSGVRGSLDDASRHLSQKAEEMGASHYRVIGVDNPGDSSLWSGTAEIYR
;
A
#
# COMPACT_ATOMS: atom_id res chain seq x y z
N MET A 1 57.06 14.18 0.86
CA MET A 1 56.09 13.32 0.16
C MET A 1 54.82 13.25 1.02
N LYS A 2 53.75 13.97 0.64
CA LYS A 2 52.49 14.07 1.41
C LYS A 2 51.69 12.78 1.27
N LYS A 3 51.37 12.12 2.39
CA LYS A 3 50.61 10.86 2.42
C LYS A 3 49.13 11.14 2.16
N LEU A 4 48.59 10.49 1.12
CA LEU A 4 47.18 10.49 0.77
C LEU A 4 46.43 9.55 1.72
N ASN A 5 45.85 10.09 2.78
CA ASN A 5 44.97 9.34 3.68
C ASN A 5 43.56 9.32 3.09
N ALA A 6 43.34 8.49 2.08
CA ALA A 6 42.02 8.14 1.59
C ALA A 6 41.56 6.86 2.31
N VAL A 7 40.92 7.02 3.48
CA VAL A 7 40.16 5.91 4.08
C VAL A 7 38.70 6.33 4.11
N LEU A 8 38.12 6.11 2.93
CA LEU A 8 36.75 5.80 2.60
C LEU A 8 35.82 5.65 3.82
N ALA A 9 34.92 6.61 3.97
CA ALA A 9 33.76 6.53 4.84
C ALA A 9 32.93 5.29 4.45
N GLY A 10 32.90 4.28 5.33
CA GLY A 10 32.05 3.11 5.18
C GLY A 10 30.59 3.50 5.44
N ALA A 11 29.89 3.92 4.39
CA ALA A 11 28.45 4.02 4.42
C ALA A 11 27.89 2.60 4.54
N LEU A 12 27.45 2.23 5.75
CA LEU A 12 26.56 1.10 5.96
C LEU A 12 25.24 1.42 5.25
N LEU A 13 25.14 1.04 3.98
CA LEU A 13 23.87 0.93 3.28
C LEU A 13 23.12 -0.23 3.93
N THR A 14 22.39 0.07 5.00
CA THR A 14 21.41 -0.86 5.56
C THR A 14 20.34 -1.04 4.49
N THR A 15 20.47 -2.10 3.71
CA THR A 15 19.37 -2.58 2.85
C THR A 15 18.26 -2.98 3.80
N ALA A 16 17.33 -2.07 4.06
CA ALA A 16 16.10 -2.37 4.76
C ALA A 16 15.46 -3.53 3.99
N SER A 17 15.51 -4.71 4.58
CA SER A 17 14.87 -5.89 4.03
C SER A 17 13.39 -5.62 4.15
N PHE A 18 12.76 -5.24 3.04
CA PHE A 18 11.31 -5.11 2.97
C PHE A 18 10.75 -6.54 3.08
N ALA A 19 10.38 -6.95 4.30
CA ALA A 19 9.45 -8.05 4.45
C ALA A 19 8.19 -7.63 3.70
N THR A 20 7.85 -8.34 2.62
CA THR A 20 6.61 -8.11 1.85
C THR A 20 5.44 -8.49 2.75
N PHE A 21 5.04 -7.56 3.62
CA PHE A 21 3.84 -7.72 4.41
C PHE A 21 2.65 -7.37 3.52
N ALA A 22 1.59 -8.16 3.63
CA ALA A 22 0.34 -7.84 2.96
C ALA A 22 -0.10 -6.43 3.40
N ALA A 23 -0.63 -5.61 2.49
CA ALA A 23 -1.01 -4.24 2.83
C ALA A 23 -2.04 -4.32 3.96
N ALA A 24 -1.74 -3.70 5.11
CA ALA A 24 -2.60 -3.80 6.28
C ALA A 24 -3.72 -2.75 6.22
N PRO A 25 -4.97 -3.10 6.59
CA PRO A 25 -6.03 -2.12 6.72
C PRO A 25 -5.70 -1.16 7.87
N VAL A 26 -5.80 0.14 7.61
CA VAL A 26 -5.57 1.19 8.63
C VAL A 26 -6.75 2.12 8.79
N ASP A 27 -6.95 2.58 10.02
CA ASP A 27 -7.92 3.61 10.34
C ASP A 27 -7.41 5.01 9.98
N GLN A 28 -8.34 5.97 9.91
CA GLN A 28 -8.01 7.37 9.58
C GLN A 28 -6.93 7.96 10.50
N ALA A 29 -6.96 7.65 11.81
CA ALA A 29 -5.97 8.15 12.77
C ALA A 29 -4.55 7.58 12.53
N GLN A 30 -4.47 6.32 12.08
CA GLN A 30 -3.20 5.68 11.75
C GLN A 30 -2.68 6.22 10.41
N ALA A 31 -3.57 6.37 9.43
CA ALA A 31 -3.28 6.97 8.13
C ALA A 31 -2.72 8.40 8.21
N GLN A 32 -3.07 9.20 9.23
CA GLN A 32 -2.50 10.54 9.42
C GLN A 32 -0.99 10.56 9.65
N ASN A 33 -0.44 9.47 10.19
CA ASN A 33 1.00 9.33 10.44
C ASN A 33 1.71 8.61 9.29
N LEU A 34 0.97 8.22 8.24
CA LEU A 34 1.50 7.53 7.07
C LEU A 34 1.51 8.46 5.87
N GLN A 35 2.43 8.23 4.95
CA GLN A 35 2.50 9.03 3.74
C GLN A 35 1.53 8.45 2.71
N SER A 36 0.45 9.19 2.39
CA SER A 36 -0.42 8.82 1.27
C SER A 36 0.38 8.83 -0.03
N ILE A 37 0.33 7.72 -0.76
CA ILE A 37 1.02 7.53 -2.04
C ILE A 37 0.07 7.51 -3.23
N GLY A 38 -1.24 7.53 -2.97
CA GLY A 38 -2.28 7.57 -4.00
C GLY A 38 -3.52 6.80 -3.57
N SER A 39 -4.30 6.39 -4.56
CA SER A 39 -5.49 5.56 -4.37
C SER A 39 -5.56 4.48 -5.44
N VAL A 40 -6.15 3.35 -5.07
CA VAL A 40 -6.44 2.23 -5.95
C VAL A 40 -7.93 2.00 -6.00
N SER A 41 -8.46 1.71 -7.18
CA SER A 41 -9.85 1.35 -7.37
C SER A 41 -9.98 -0.02 -8.03
N VAL A 42 -11.01 -0.75 -7.62
CA VAL A 42 -11.44 -2.03 -8.20
C VAL A 42 -12.87 -1.89 -8.68
N SER A 43 -13.21 -2.64 -9.73
CA SER A 43 -14.54 -2.68 -10.30
C SER A 43 -14.77 -4.05 -10.90
N GLY A 44 -16.02 -4.50 -10.94
CA GLY A 44 -16.31 -5.82 -11.50
C GLY A 44 -15.99 -6.99 -10.56
N VAL A 45 -15.85 -6.73 -9.26
CA VAL A 45 -15.53 -7.79 -8.30
C VAL A 45 -16.78 -8.61 -7.99
N ARG A 46 -16.77 -9.88 -8.38
CA ARG A 46 -17.86 -10.81 -8.07
C ARG A 46 -17.75 -11.30 -6.63
N GLY A 47 -18.89 -11.51 -5.98
CA GLY A 47 -18.96 -12.08 -4.63
C GLY A 47 -19.43 -11.07 -3.60
N SER A 48 -18.55 -10.76 -2.64
CA SER A 48 -18.88 -10.01 -1.43
C SER A 48 -17.99 -8.77 -1.25
N LEU A 49 -18.34 -7.93 -0.28
CA LEU A 49 -17.50 -6.82 0.18
C LEU A 49 -16.09 -7.27 0.57
N ASP A 50 -15.94 -8.46 1.15
CA ASP A 50 -14.63 -9.03 1.50
C ASP A 50 -13.80 -9.29 0.25
N ASP A 51 -14.40 -9.83 -0.81
CA ASP A 51 -13.74 -10.01 -2.10
C ASP A 51 -13.23 -8.67 -2.64
N ALA A 52 -14.09 -7.64 -2.67
CA ALA A 52 -13.70 -6.31 -3.11
C ALA A 52 -12.53 -5.74 -2.28
N SER A 53 -12.56 -5.97 -0.97
CA SER A 53 -11.51 -5.52 -0.05
C SER A 53 -10.19 -6.25 -0.26
N ARG A 54 -10.22 -7.57 -0.52
CA ARG A 54 -9.04 -8.36 -0.87
C ARG A 54 -8.42 -7.90 -2.19
N HIS A 55 -9.24 -7.63 -3.21
CA HIS A 55 -8.77 -7.11 -4.47
C HIS A 55 -8.12 -5.72 -4.32
N LEU A 56 -8.67 -4.86 -3.44
CA LEU A 56 -8.07 -3.56 -3.12
C LEU A 56 -6.72 -3.72 -2.40
N SER A 57 -6.63 -4.62 -1.42
CA SER A 57 -5.40 -4.92 -0.70
C SER A 57 -4.30 -5.44 -1.63
N GLN A 58 -4.60 -6.40 -2.50
CA GLN A 58 -3.66 -6.92 -3.50
C GLN A 58 -3.16 -5.81 -4.42
N LYS A 59 -4.06 -4.95 -4.92
CA LYS A 59 -3.68 -3.84 -5.78
C LYS A 59 -2.87 -2.78 -5.04
N ALA A 60 -3.11 -2.59 -3.75
CA ALA A 60 -2.29 -1.72 -2.91
C ALA A 60 -0.86 -2.27 -2.77
N GLU A 61 -0.70 -3.58 -2.55
CA GLU A 61 0.61 -4.26 -2.49
C GLU A 61 1.37 -4.15 -3.82
N GLU A 62 0.69 -4.38 -4.95
CA GLU A 62 1.27 -4.22 -6.29
C GLU A 62 1.80 -2.80 -6.54
N MET A 63 1.15 -1.80 -5.95
CA MET A 63 1.57 -0.39 -6.00
C MET A 63 2.69 -0.05 -5.00
N GLY A 64 3.15 -1.02 -4.20
CA GLY A 64 4.18 -0.83 -3.18
C GLY A 64 3.67 -0.16 -1.91
N ALA A 65 2.37 -0.23 -1.64
CA ALA A 65 1.80 0.27 -0.39
C ALA A 65 2.05 -0.71 0.76
N SER A 66 2.37 -0.17 1.93
CA SER A 66 2.47 -0.92 3.19
C SER A 66 1.12 -1.00 3.90
N HIS A 67 0.25 -0.01 3.67
CA HIS A 67 -1.06 0.11 4.31
C HIS A 67 -2.10 0.61 3.30
N TYR A 68 -3.37 0.26 3.54
CA TYR A 68 -4.49 0.75 2.74
C TYR A 68 -5.70 1.09 3.61
N ARG A 69 -6.55 2.00 3.14
CA ARG A 69 -7.80 2.37 3.79
C ARG A 69 -8.90 2.45 2.75
N VAL A 70 -9.93 1.62 2.91
CA VAL A 70 -11.11 1.66 2.04
C VAL A 70 -11.87 2.96 2.30
N ILE A 71 -11.99 3.82 1.28
CA ILE A 71 -12.65 5.13 1.37
C ILE A 71 -14.04 5.14 0.70
N GLY A 72 -14.33 4.14 -0.12
CA GLY A 72 -15.64 3.98 -0.76
C GLY A 72 -15.83 2.58 -1.29
N VAL A 73 -17.03 2.05 -1.13
CA VAL A 73 -17.45 0.80 -1.77
C VAL A 73 -18.84 1.02 -2.33
N ASP A 74 -19.00 0.67 -3.59
CA ASP A 74 -20.23 0.79 -4.35
C ASP A 74 -20.62 -0.58 -4.89
N ASN A 75 -21.89 -0.92 -4.70
CA ASN A 75 -22.51 -2.07 -5.34
C ASN A 75 -23.64 -1.54 -6.23
N PRO A 76 -23.58 -1.73 -7.56
CA PRO A 76 -24.74 -1.50 -8.40
C PRO A 76 -25.88 -2.35 -7.83
N GLY A 77 -27.05 -1.76 -7.60
CA GLY A 77 -28.18 -2.39 -6.91
C GLY A 77 -28.72 -3.67 -7.57
N ASP A 78 -28.11 -4.10 -8.68
CA ASP A 78 -28.28 -5.41 -9.32
C ASP A 78 -27.48 -6.54 -8.65
N SER A 79 -26.74 -6.25 -7.57
CA SER A 79 -25.93 -7.21 -6.80
C SER A 79 -24.89 -7.98 -7.62
N SER A 80 -24.52 -7.47 -8.80
CA SER A 80 -23.75 -8.25 -9.76
C SER A 80 -22.24 -8.07 -9.61
N LEU A 81 -21.79 -6.86 -9.26
CA LEU A 81 -20.38 -6.50 -9.35
C LEU A 81 -20.00 -5.41 -8.34
N TRP A 82 -19.24 -5.77 -7.31
CA TRP A 82 -18.69 -4.81 -6.37
C TRP A 82 -17.63 -3.93 -7.03
N SER A 83 -17.64 -2.67 -6.61
CA SER A 83 -16.63 -1.67 -6.92
C SER A 83 -16.20 -1.01 -5.64
N GLY A 84 -14.94 -0.58 -5.56
CA GLY A 84 -14.44 0.06 -4.37
C GLY A 84 -13.19 0.86 -4.66
N THR A 85 -12.91 1.82 -3.79
CA THR A 85 -11.72 2.65 -3.83
C THR A 85 -11.07 2.65 -2.46
N ALA A 86 -9.77 2.42 -2.43
CA ALA A 86 -8.94 2.52 -1.24
C ALA A 86 -7.84 3.56 -1.46
N GLU A 87 -7.60 4.35 -0.42
CA GLU A 87 -6.40 5.16 -0.32
C GLU A 87 -5.24 4.27 0.15
N ILE A 88 -4.05 4.49 -0.40
CA ILE A 88 -2.86 3.66 -0.12
C ILE A 88 -1.74 4.50 0.48
N TYR A 89 -0.98 3.88 1.37
CA TYR A 89 0.05 4.56 2.15
C TYR A 89 1.35 3.75 2.19
N ARG A 90 2.45 4.47 2.37
CA ARG A 90 3.78 3.91 2.61
C ARG A 90 4.27 4.19 4.02
#